data_AF-F9VDD8-F1
#
_entry.id   AF-F9VDD8-F1
#
_cell.length_a   1.000
_cell.length_b   1.000
_cell.length_c   1.000
_cell.angle_alpha   90.00
_cell.angle_beta   90.00
_cell.angle_gamma   90.00
#
_symmetry.space_group_name_H-M   'P 1'
#
loop_
_entity.id
_entity.type
_entity.pdbx_description
1 polymer ?
#
loop_
_entity_poly.entity_id
_entity_poly.type
_entity_poly.pdbx_seq_one_letter_code
_entity_poly.pdbx_strand_id
1 'polypeptide(L)'
;MSDLNDPENALAKLKALVCEGDFEFAPRYKSHVTSKLAKVIVETLSIDNLDSMGFDYNGTGDLVFVFISDDGIRYYIKFKFINSESTVKFISFHEAEF
;
A
#
# COMPACT_ATOMS: atom_id res chain seq x y z
N MET A 1 -9.89 -17.66 7.74
CA MET A 1 -9.90 -16.31 7.14
C MET A 1 -8.55 -15.70 7.42
N SER A 2 -7.93 -15.03 6.45
CA SER A 2 -6.66 -14.32 6.71
C SER A 2 -6.93 -13.15 7.65
N ASP A 3 -6.06 -12.93 8.63
CA ASP A 3 -6.15 -11.80 9.58
C ASP A 3 -6.06 -10.44 8.87
N LEU A 4 -5.63 -10.42 7.61
CA LEU A 4 -5.54 -9.24 6.76
C LEU A 4 -6.86 -8.77 6.16
N ASN A 5 -7.96 -9.50 6.39
CA ASN A 5 -9.29 -8.96 6.12
C ASN A 5 -9.66 -7.82 7.10
N ASP A 6 -8.92 -7.70 8.20
CA ASP A 6 -8.98 -6.57 9.11
C ASP A 6 -7.99 -5.48 8.66
N PRO A 7 -8.47 -4.25 8.37
CA PRO A 7 -7.61 -3.17 7.89
C PRO A 7 -6.51 -2.72 8.86
N GLU A 8 -6.70 -2.84 10.18
CA GLU A 8 -5.67 -2.47 11.17
C GLU A 8 -4.52 -3.49 11.14
N ASN A 9 -4.84 -4.78 11.07
CA ASN A 9 -3.84 -5.83 10.91
C ASN A 9 -3.10 -5.70 9.57
N ALA A 10 -3.82 -5.37 8.50
CA ALA A 10 -3.22 -5.10 7.20
C ALA A 10 -2.27 -3.90 7.24
N LEU A 11 -2.66 -2.79 7.91
CA LEU A 11 -1.79 -1.63 8.07
C LEU A 11 -0.55 -1.95 8.91
N ALA A 12 -0.68 -2.70 10.00
CA ALA A 12 0.44 -3.13 10.82
C ALA A 12 1.43 -3.98 10.00
N LYS A 13 0.93 -4.92 9.20
CA LYS A 13 1.75 -5.76 8.32
C LYS A 13 2.40 -4.99 7.18
N LEU A 14 1.69 -4.04 6.57
CA LEU A 14 2.25 -3.11 5.58
C LEU A 14 3.45 -2.37 6.15
N LYS A 15 3.30 -1.78 7.35
CA LYS A 15 4.37 -1.03 8.02
C LYS A 15 5.59 -1.90 8.30
N ALA A 16 5.39 -3.13 8.80
CA ALA A 16 6.46 -4.07 9.08
C ALA A 16 7.28 -4.41 7.80
N LEU A 17 6.60 -4.89 6.76
CA LEU A 17 7.27 -5.31 5.51
C LEU A 17 7.97 -4.13 4.80
N VAL A 18 7.35 -2.95 4.80
CA VAL A 18 7.97 -1.76 4.19
C VAL A 18 9.20 -1.30 4.97
N CYS A 19 9.15 -1.38 6.30
CA CYS A 19 10.32 -1.11 7.16
C CYS A 19 11.48 -2.05 6.82
N GLU A 20 11.21 -3.36 6.72
CA GLU A 20 12.16 -4.41 6.37
C GLU A 20 12.69 -4.29 4.93
N GLY A 21 11.94 -3.63 4.04
CA GLY A 21 12.29 -3.49 2.63
C GLY A 21 11.69 -4.57 1.74
N ASP A 22 10.76 -5.36 2.27
CA ASP A 22 10.06 -6.44 1.58
C ASP A 22 8.88 -5.90 0.76
N PHE A 23 9.21 -5.04 -0.20
CA PHE A 23 8.23 -4.50 -1.13
C PHE A 23 8.80 -4.30 -2.53
N GLU A 24 7.90 -4.38 -3.51
CA GLU A 24 8.18 -4.07 -4.90
C GLU A 24 7.17 -3.09 -5.47
N PHE A 25 7.59 -2.36 -6.50
CA PHE A 25 6.70 -1.51 -7.29
C PHE A 25 6.27 -2.25 -8.55
N ALA A 26 4.97 -2.20 -8.86
CA ALA A 26 4.47 -2.69 -10.13
C ALA A 26 5.08 -1.86 -11.29
N PRO A 27 5.43 -2.48 -12.44
CA PRO A 27 5.93 -1.73 -13.58
C PRO A 27 4.90 -0.70 -14.04
N ARG A 28 5.28 0.59 -14.11
CA ARG A 28 4.40 1.67 -14.58
C ARG A 28 5.15 2.72 -15.40
N TYR A 29 4.40 3.38 -16.28
CA TYR A 29 4.87 4.52 -17.06
C TYR A 29 5.08 5.78 -16.21
N LYS A 30 4.20 6.03 -15.23
CA LYS A 30 4.36 7.11 -14.24
C LYS A 30 5.31 6.65 -13.15
N SER A 31 6.30 7.48 -12.80
CA SER A 31 7.25 7.18 -11.74
C SER A 31 6.54 7.01 -10.40
N HIS A 32 6.84 5.91 -9.70
CA HIS A 32 6.50 5.79 -8.29
C HIS A 32 7.40 6.70 -7.44
N VAL A 33 6.98 6.96 -6.21
CA VAL A 33 7.89 7.53 -5.20
C VAL A 33 9.13 6.66 -5.06
N THR A 34 10.25 7.26 -4.64
CA THR A 34 11.46 6.48 -4.34
C THR A 34 11.22 5.52 -3.17
N SER A 35 11.95 4.39 -3.11
CA SER A 35 11.83 3.44 -2.00
C SER A 35 12.04 4.09 -0.63
N LYS A 36 12.94 5.07 -0.53
CA LYS A 36 13.17 5.82 0.71
C LYS A 36 11.94 6.64 1.11
N LEU A 37 11.32 7.32 0.15
CA LEU A 37 10.12 8.11 0.40
C LEU A 37 8.91 7.22 0.73
N ALA A 38 8.78 6.07 0.07
CA ALA A 38 7.75 5.08 0.38
C ALA A 38 7.79 4.65 1.86
N LYS A 39 8.99 4.36 2.41
CA LYS A 39 9.15 4.01 3.82
C LYS A 39 8.64 5.12 4.75
N VAL A 40 9.05 6.36 4.50
CA VAL A 40 8.64 7.50 5.32
C VAL A 40 7.12 7.67 5.31
N ILE A 41 6.49 7.65 4.12
CA ILE A 41 5.04 7.85 3.99
C ILE A 41 4.27 6.71 4.66
N VAL A 42 4.68 5.46 4.44
CA VAL A 42 3.98 4.30 5.03
C VAL A 42 4.06 4.32 6.56
N GLU A 43 5.17 4.78 7.12
CA GLU A 43 5.34 4.88 8.57
C GLU A 43 4.35 5.88 9.21
N THR A 44 4.00 6.96 8.50
CA THR A 44 3.04 7.98 9.00
C THR A 44 1.57 7.60 8.82
N LEU A 45 1.24 6.60 8.00
CA LEU A 45 -0.16 6.20 7.77
C LEU A 45 -0.88 5.82 9.06
N SER A 46 -2.12 6.29 9.21
CA SER A 46 -3.09 5.80 10.18
C SER A 46 -4.21 5.03 9.49
N ILE A 47 -5.04 4.35 10.28
CA ILE A 47 -6.21 3.66 9.75
C ILE A 47 -7.23 4.64 9.14
N ASP A 48 -7.27 5.88 9.63
CA ASP A 48 -8.14 6.94 9.10
C ASP A 48 -7.75 7.36 7.67
N ASN A 49 -6.55 7.01 7.22
CA ASN A 49 -6.11 7.22 5.84
C ASN A 49 -6.63 6.14 4.88
N LEU A 50 -7.32 5.10 5.36
CA LEU A 50 -7.91 4.08 4.51
C LEU A 50 -9.07 4.67 3.70
N ASP A 51 -8.92 4.70 2.38
CA ASP A 51 -9.95 5.15 1.45
C ASP A 51 -10.87 4.00 1.05
N SER A 52 -10.28 2.86 0.66
CA SER A 52 -11.05 1.71 0.20
C SER A 52 -10.28 0.39 0.29
N MET A 53 -11.03 -0.70 0.41
CA MET A 53 -10.55 -2.08 0.41
C MET A 53 -11.47 -2.93 -0.46
N GLY A 54 -10.91 -3.78 -1.33
CA GLY A 54 -11.70 -4.64 -2.19
C GLY A 54 -10.87 -5.63 -2.99
N PHE A 55 -11.52 -6.59 -3.64
CA PHE A 55 -10.84 -7.59 -4.44
C PHE A 55 -10.38 -7.02 -5.79
N ASP A 56 -9.21 -7.47 -6.26
CA ASP A 56 -8.71 -7.18 -7.59
C ASP A 56 -9.50 -7.94 -8.66
N TYR A 57 -10.65 -7.40 -9.06
CA TYR A 57 -11.58 -8.04 -10.00
C TYR A 57 -11.00 -8.28 -11.40
N ASN A 58 -10.00 -7.50 -11.81
CA ASN A 58 -9.33 -7.62 -13.11
C ASN A 58 -7.99 -8.36 -13.02
N GLY A 59 -7.64 -8.89 -11.84
CA GLY A 59 -6.36 -9.53 -11.55
C GLY A 59 -6.52 -10.93 -10.95
N THR A 60 -5.71 -11.23 -9.94
CA THR A 60 -5.61 -12.55 -9.27
C THR A 60 -6.70 -12.79 -8.23
N GLY A 61 -7.61 -11.83 -8.00
CA GLY A 61 -8.58 -11.88 -6.91
C GLY A 61 -8.00 -11.58 -5.53
N ASP A 62 -6.78 -11.03 -5.47
CA ASP A 62 -6.15 -10.62 -4.21
C ASP A 62 -6.89 -9.42 -3.59
N LEU A 63 -6.82 -9.30 -2.27
CA LEU A 63 -7.31 -8.13 -1.55
C LEU A 63 -6.38 -6.94 -1.81
N VAL A 64 -6.97 -5.83 -2.24
CA VAL A 64 -6.31 -4.57 -2.57
C VAL A 64 -6.75 -3.51 -1.60
N PHE A 65 -5.77 -2.72 -1.15
CA PHE A 65 -5.95 -1.61 -0.23
C PHE A 65 -5.60 -0.31 -0.92
N VAL A 66 -6.36 0.73 -0.63
CA VAL A 66 -6.10 2.10 -1.05
C VAL A 66 -6.06 2.99 0.18
N PHE A 67 -4.93 3.65 0.36
CA PHE A 67 -4.74 4.69 1.37
C PHE A 67 -4.49 6.04 0.70
N ILE A 68 -4.98 7.11 1.33
CA ILE A 68 -4.70 8.50 0.96
C ILE A 68 -4.13 9.20 2.19
N SER A 69 -2.84 9.55 2.17
CA SER A 69 -2.23 10.32 3.27
C SER A 69 -2.79 11.73 3.33
N ASP A 70 -2.83 12.34 4.52
CA ASP A 70 -3.32 13.73 4.71
C ASP A 70 -2.29 14.66 5.38
N ASP A 71 -1.01 14.28 5.43
CA ASP A 71 0.07 15.05 6.06
C ASP A 71 0.70 16.08 5.09
N GLY A 72 -0.11 17.05 4.63
CA GLY A 72 0.33 18.17 3.79
C GLY A 72 0.46 17.84 2.30
N ILE A 73 1.21 16.79 1.94
CA ILE A 73 1.21 16.23 0.58
C ILE A 73 0.40 14.93 0.62
N ARG A 74 -0.67 14.88 -0.19
CA ARG A 74 -1.51 13.69 -0.30
C ARG A 74 -0.85 12.70 -1.25
N TYR A 75 -0.69 11.46 -0.80
CA TYR A 75 -0.19 10.36 -1.62
C TYR A 75 -1.30 9.35 -1.83
N TYR A 76 -1.50 8.94 -3.09
CA TYR A 76 -2.34 7.81 -3.45
C TYR A 76 -1.52 6.52 -3.38
N ILE A 77 -1.91 5.62 -2.47
CA ILE A 77 -1.17 4.40 -2.17
C ILE A 77 -2.09 3.20 -2.39
N LYS A 78 -1.89 2.49 -3.51
CA LYS A 78 -2.62 1.26 -3.84
C LYS A 78 -1.67 0.08 -3.80
N PHE A 79 -1.98 -0.92 -2.98
CA PHE A 79 -1.13 -2.09 -2.82
C PHE A 79 -1.91 -3.37 -2.56
N LYS A 80 -1.18 -4.48 -2.64
CA LYS A 80 -1.64 -5.80 -2.19
C LYS A 80 -0.48 -6.60 -1.60
N PHE A 81 -0.82 -7.60 -0.79
CA PHE A 81 0.15 -8.57 -0.30
C PHE A 81 0.30 -9.72 -1.32
N ILE A 82 1.53 -10.11 -1.60
CA ILE A 82 1.87 -11.21 -2.52
C ILE A 82 2.79 -12.21 -1.82
N ASN A 83 3.17 -13.30 -2.49
CA ASN A 83 4.11 -14.32 -2.00
C ASN A 83 3.70 -14.86 -0.62
N SER A 84 2.47 -15.36 -0.49
CA SER A 84 1.91 -15.79 0.80
C SER A 84 1.99 -14.71 1.89
N GLU A 85 1.73 -13.47 1.47
CA GLU A 85 1.73 -12.27 2.30
C GLU A 85 3.10 -11.85 2.86
N SER A 86 4.21 -12.35 2.32
CA SER A 86 5.57 -11.98 2.74
C SER A 86 6.15 -10.77 2.00
N THR A 87 5.44 -10.22 1.02
CA THR A 87 5.92 -9.06 0.24
C THR A 87 4.76 -8.13 -0.08
N VAL A 88 5.01 -6.82 -0.03
CA VAL A 88 4.05 -5.80 -0.46
C VAL A 88 4.30 -5.47 -1.93
N LYS A 89 3.26 -5.56 -2.76
CA LYS A 89 3.31 -5.02 -4.12
C LYS A 89 2.56 -3.70 -4.18
N PHE A 90 3.30 -2.61 -4.32
CA PHE A 90 2.73 -1.31 -4.63
C PHE A 90 2.27 -1.28 -6.08
N ILE A 91 0.96 -1.37 -6.28
CA ILE A 91 0.32 -1.25 -7.59
C ILE A 91 0.43 0.21 -8.07
N SER A 92 0.27 1.17 -7.17
CA SER A 92 0.37 2.61 -7.42
C SER A 92 0.89 3.32 -6.19
N PHE A 93 1.90 4.17 -6.34
CA PHE A 93 2.37 5.01 -5.23
C PHE A 93 2.90 6.34 -5.76
N HIS A 94 2.08 7.40 -5.70
CA HIS A 94 2.43 8.73 -6.20
C HIS A 94 1.65 9.83 -5.46
N GLU A 95 2.10 11.07 -5.60
CA GLU A 95 1.36 12.25 -5.13
C GLU A 95 -0.01 12.31 -5.82
N ALA A 96 -1.07 12.57 -5.05
CA ALA A 96 -2.40 12.72 -5.58
C ALA A 96 -2.47 14.01 -6.40
N GLU A 97 -2.80 13.89 -7.70
CA GLU A 97 -3.09 15.04 -8.54
C GLU A 97 -4.54 15.47 -8.31
N PHE A 98 -4.73 16.75 -7.96
CA PHE A 98 -6.03 17.40 -7.87
C PHE A 98 -6.46 17.97 -9.23
#